data_AF-A0A2G9M0C5-F1
#
_entry.id   AF-A0A2G9M0C5-F1
#
_cell.length_a   1.000
_cell.length_b   1.000
_cell.length_c   1.000
_cell.angle_alpha   90.00
_cell.angle_beta   90.00
_cell.angle_gamma   90.00
#
_symmetry.space_group_name_H-M   'P 1'
#
loop_
_entity.id
_entity.type
_entity.pdbx_description
1 polymer ?
#
loop_
_entity_poly.entity_id
_entity_poly.type
_entity_poly.pdbx_seq_one_letter_code
_entity_poly.pdbx_strand_id
1 'polypeptide(L)'
;PNLSFRKEILPESAGIRELHVYGRAVPIGEKDENASQHKGMGKMLMQEAEKIASEEFSRKHMYVISGIGAREYYKKLRYQRMGAYMEKEL
;
A
#
# COMPACT_ATOMS: atom_id res chain seq x y z
N PRO A 1 8.90 -12.70 -24.21
CA PRO A 1 9.37 -11.44 -23.56
C PRO A 1 8.82 -11.34 -22.13
N ASN A 2 9.68 -11.52 -21.12
CA ASN A 2 9.30 -11.48 -19.69
C ASN A 2 9.28 -10.06 -19.09
N LEU A 3 9.20 -9.03 -19.94
CA LEU A 3 9.21 -7.64 -19.51
C LEU A 3 7.78 -7.12 -19.40
N SER A 4 7.52 -6.39 -18.31
CA SER A 4 6.25 -5.69 -18.11
C SER A 4 6.03 -4.65 -19.21
N PHE A 5 4.77 -4.46 -19.63
CA PHE A 5 4.40 -3.37 -20.53
C PHE A 5 4.60 -1.98 -19.88
N ARG A 6 4.61 -1.93 -18.55
CA ARG A 6 4.82 -0.71 -17.76
C ARG A 6 6.27 -0.62 -17.33
N LYS A 7 6.95 0.45 -17.75
CA LYS A 7 8.34 0.76 -17.36
C LYS A 7 8.52 0.93 -15.86
N GLU A 8 7.44 1.24 -15.14
CA GLU A 8 7.42 1.39 -13.69
C GLU A 8 7.48 0.04 -12.95
N ILE A 9 7.27 -1.09 -13.63
CA ILE A 9 7.29 -2.43 -13.02
C ILE A 9 8.56 -3.14 -13.47
N LEU A 10 9.53 -3.19 -12.57
CA LEU A 10 10.81 -3.86 -12.78
C LEU A 10 10.70 -5.37 -12.49
N PRO A 11 11.58 -6.23 -13.06
CA PRO A 11 11.59 -7.66 -12.78
C PRO A 11 11.70 -8.00 -11.28
N GLU A 12 12.39 -7.17 -10.51
CA GLU A 12 12.62 -7.27 -9.07
C GLU A 12 11.52 -6.61 -8.22
N SER A 13 10.38 -6.22 -8.81
CA SER A 13 9.27 -5.60 -8.11
C SER A 13 8.23 -6.58 -7.57
N ALA A 14 7.62 -6.25 -6.43
CA ALA A 14 6.38 -6.82 -5.92
C ALA A 14 5.22 -5.83 -6.10
N GLY A 15 3.99 -6.33 -6.22
CA GLY A 15 2.81 -5.51 -6.48
C GLY A 15 1.68 -5.71 -5.48
N ILE A 16 1.26 -4.63 -4.82
CA ILE A 16 -0.01 -4.57 -4.08
C ILE A 16 -1.11 -4.09 -5.02
N ARG A 17 -2.03 -5.00 -5.34
CA ARG A 17 -3.14 -4.72 -6.25
C ARG A 17 -4.31 -4.04 -5.54
N GLU A 18 -4.50 -4.36 -4.26
CA GLU A 18 -5.59 -3.83 -3.44
C GLU A 18 -5.20 -3.87 -1.97
N LEU A 19 -5.58 -2.84 -1.23
CA LEU A 19 -5.58 -2.81 0.23
C LEU A 19 -6.94 -2.27 0.67
N HIS A 20 -7.70 -3.10 1.38
CA HIS A 20 -8.99 -2.74 1.94
C HIS A 20 -8.97 -2.96 3.44
N VAL A 21 -9.32 -1.94 4.23
CA VAL A 21 -9.52 -2.05 5.67
C VAL A 21 -10.97 -1.72 5.94
N TYR A 22 -11.73 -2.70 6.40
CA TYR A 22 -13.11 -2.48 6.80
C TYR A 22 -13.14 -1.62 8.07
N GLY A 23 -14.03 -0.63 8.11
CA GLY A 23 -14.30 0.19 9.28
C GLY A 23 -15.81 0.26 9.54
N ARG A 24 -16.19 0.52 10.79
CA ARG A 24 -17.58 0.87 11.13
C ARG A 24 -17.89 2.26 10.58
N ALA A 25 -19.04 2.41 9.92
CA ALA A 25 -19.55 3.73 9.55
C ALA A 25 -19.89 4.51 10.81
N VAL A 26 -19.13 5.54 11.13
CA VAL A 26 -19.45 6.46 12.24
C VAL A 26 -20.24 7.63 11.65
N PRO A 27 -21.42 7.97 12.19
CA PRO A 27 -22.15 9.18 11.79
C PRO A 27 -21.27 10.43 11.94
N ILE A 28 -21.41 11.38 11.01
CA ILE A 28 -20.70 12.67 11.08
C ILE A 28 -21.18 13.42 12.33
N GLY A 29 -20.31 13.57 13.34
CA GLY A 29 -20.57 14.37 14.54
C GLY A 29 -20.25 13.69 15.87
N GLU A 30 -20.13 12.36 15.91
CA GLU A 30 -19.80 11.62 17.13
C GLU A 30 -18.35 11.11 17.11
N LYS A 31 -17.59 11.42 18.17
CA LYS A 31 -16.32 10.76 18.45
C LYS A 31 -16.62 9.51 19.25
N ASP A 32 -16.80 8.38 18.56
CA ASP A 32 -16.85 7.08 19.23
C ASP A 32 -15.42 6.66 19.61
N GLU A 33 -15.15 6.52 20.90
CA GLU A 33 -13.85 6.04 21.40
C GLU A 33 -13.56 4.60 20.93
N ASN A 34 -14.59 3.82 20.56
CA ASN A 34 -14.47 2.50 19.94
C ASN A 34 -14.38 2.54 18.40
N ALA A 35 -14.68 3.67 17.75
CA ALA A 35 -14.32 3.88 16.32
C ALA A 35 -12.81 4.01 16.11
N SER A 36 -12.04 4.03 17.21
CA SER A 36 -10.60 3.80 17.24
C SER A 36 -10.19 2.40 16.74
N GLN A 37 -11.14 1.45 16.60
CA GLN A 37 -10.86 0.17 15.96
C GLN A 37 -10.34 0.39 14.53
N HIS A 38 -9.10 -0.06 14.34
CA HIS A 38 -8.29 -0.09 13.11
C HIS A 38 -7.41 1.14 12.77
N LYS A 39 -7.04 1.98 13.75
CA LYS A 39 -5.86 2.86 13.61
C LYS A 39 -4.56 2.03 13.55
N GLY A 40 -4.30 1.34 12.44
CA GLY A 40 -3.04 0.64 12.21
C GLY A 40 -3.12 -0.62 11.34
N MET A 41 -4.29 -1.23 11.14
CA MET A 41 -4.40 -2.49 10.40
C MET A 41 -3.87 -2.38 8.97
N GLY A 42 -4.23 -1.30 8.26
CA GLY A 42 -3.68 -1.04 6.93
C GLY A 42 -2.16 -0.93 6.94
N LYS A 43 -1.57 -0.29 7.97
CA LYS A 43 -0.12 -0.16 8.08
C LYS A 43 0.53 -1.51 8.37
N MET A 44 -0.06 -2.33 9.24
CA MET A 44 0.43 -3.68 9.55
C MET A 44 0.39 -4.58 8.31
N LEU A 45 -0.71 -4.56 7.56
CA LEU A 45 -0.82 -5.30 6.29
C LEU A 45 0.22 -4.86 5.27
N MET A 46 0.48 -3.55 5.16
CA MET A 46 1.54 -3.04 4.29
C MET A 46 2.92 -3.50 4.74
N GLN A 47 3.23 -3.43 6.04
CA GLN A 47 4.51 -3.88 6.59
C GLN A 47 4.74 -5.38 6.37
N GLU A 48 3.70 -6.20 6.55
CA GLU A 48 3.81 -7.64 6.32
C GLU A 48 4.00 -7.95 4.84
N ALA A 49 3.29 -7.24 3.95
CA ALA A 49 3.51 -7.38 2.51
C ALA A 49 4.95 -6.99 2.10
N GLU A 50 5.47 -5.88 2.63
CA GLU A 50 6.85 -5.42 2.41
C GLU A 50 7.86 -6.48 2.87
N LYS A 51 7.65 -7.04 4.06
CA LYS A 51 8.49 -8.10 4.64
C LYS A 51 8.48 -9.37 3.79
N ILE A 52 7.30 -9.87 3.41
CA ILE A 52 7.18 -11.07 2.56
C ILE A 52 7.89 -10.83 1.22
N ALA A 53 7.67 -9.67 0.62
CA ALA A 53 8.29 -9.33 -0.67
C ALA A 53 9.82 -9.31 -0.59
N SER A 54 10.41 -8.74 0.47
CA SER A 54 11.86 -8.68 0.62
C SER A 54 12.47 -10.01 1.10
N GLU A 55 11.93 -10.62 2.15
CA GLU A 55 12.51 -11.79 2.81
C GLU A 55 12.26 -13.10 2.04
N GLU A 56 11.05 -13.32 1.53
CA GLU A 56 10.69 -14.60 0.88
C GLU A 56 10.92 -14.56 -0.63
N PHE A 57 10.74 -13.40 -1.25
CA PHE A 57 10.78 -13.25 -2.72
C PHE A 57 11.96 -12.42 -3.23
N SER A 58 12.82 -11.92 -2.34
CA SER A 58 14.02 -11.13 -2.69
C SER A 58 13.72 -9.94 -3.62
N ARG A 59 12.55 -9.32 -3.43
CA ARG A 59 12.13 -8.14 -4.20
C ARG A 59 12.75 -6.88 -3.61
N LYS A 60 13.09 -5.94 -4.49
CA LYS A 60 13.77 -4.68 -4.13
C LYS A 60 12.83 -3.47 -4.19
N HIS A 61 11.72 -3.62 -4.90
CA HIS A 61 10.75 -2.55 -5.11
C HIS A 61 9.35 -3.07 -4.83
N MET A 62 8.49 -2.20 -4.31
CA MET A 62 7.06 -2.47 -4.18
C MET A 62 6.25 -1.36 -4.83
N TYR A 63 5.32 -1.74 -5.71
CA TYR A 63 4.35 -0.82 -6.29
C TYR A 63 2.94 -1.11 -5.77
N VAL A 64 2.14 -0.04 -5.67
CA VAL A 64 0.75 -0.10 -5.24
C VAL A 64 -0.14 0.55 -6.29
N ILE A 65 -1.20 -0.17 -6.67
CA ILE A 65 -2.32 0.41 -7.42
C ILE A 65 -3.12 1.29 -6.46
N SER A 66 -3.07 2.61 -6.65
CA SER A 66 -3.67 3.56 -5.71
C SER A 66 -4.59 4.55 -6.41
N GLY A 67 -5.86 4.56 -5.99
CA GLY A 67 -6.79 5.63 -6.34
C GLY A 67 -6.30 6.98 -5.84
N ILE A 68 -6.61 8.06 -6.57
CA ILE A 68 -6.09 9.41 -6.31
C ILE A 68 -6.27 9.84 -4.83
N GLY A 69 -7.45 9.60 -4.26
CA GLY A 69 -7.76 9.97 -2.87
C GLY A 69 -7.00 9.17 -1.80
N ALA A 70 -6.44 8.02 -2.15
CA ALA A 70 -5.68 7.17 -1.22
C ALA A 70 -4.16 7.45 -1.27
N ARG A 71 -3.66 8.25 -2.22
CA ARG A 71 -2.21 8.49 -2.39
C ARG A 71 -1.55 9.09 -1.15
N GLU A 72 -2.23 10.00 -0.45
CA GLU A 72 -1.71 10.60 0.79
C GLU A 72 -1.48 9.57 1.91
N TYR A 73 -2.28 8.50 1.94
CA TYR A 73 -2.04 7.39 2.87
C TYR A 73 -0.71 6.70 2.59
N TYR A 74 -0.44 6.35 1.34
CA TYR A 74 0.82 5.68 0.95
C TYR A 74 2.04 6.61 1.10
N LYS A 75 1.89 7.92 0.86
CA LYS A 75 2.96 8.91 1.15
C LYS A 75 3.39 8.91 2.61
N LYS A 76 2.44 8.77 3.56
CA LYS A 76 2.76 8.62 4.99
C LYS A 76 3.54 7.35 5.30
N LEU A 77 3.47 6.34 4.44
CA LEU A 77 4.25 5.10 4.49
C LEU A 77 5.56 5.17 3.68
N ARG A 78 5.96 6.37 3.24
CA ARG A 78 7.17 6.65 2.44
C ARG A 78 7.13 6.16 0.99
N TYR A 79 5.95 5.83 0.47
CA TYR A 79 5.79 5.61 -0.96
C TYR A 79 5.80 6.94 -1.72
N GLN A 80 6.36 6.92 -2.92
CA GLN A 80 6.42 8.05 -3.84
C GLN A 80 5.62 7.75 -5.09
N ARG A 81 5.16 8.79 -5.79
CA ARG A 81 4.40 8.59 -7.03
C ARG A 81 5.35 8.25 -8.16
N MET A 82 5.20 7.06 -8.75
CA MET A 82 5.92 6.64 -9.96
C MET A 82 4.90 6.33 -11.06
N GLY A 83 4.72 7.25 -12.01
CA GLY A 83 3.75 7.13 -13.09
C GLY A 83 2.31 6.93 -12.56
N ALA A 84 1.74 5.75 -12.83
CA ALA A 84 0.39 5.37 -12.39
C ALA A 84 0.35 4.73 -10.99
N TYR A 85 1.50 4.43 -10.39
CA TYR A 85 1.61 3.68 -9.14
C TYR A 85 2.16 4.55 -8.00
N MET A 86 2.02 4.03 -6.78
CA MET A 86 2.83 4.45 -5.64
C MET A 86 3.95 3.43 -5.46
N GLU A 87 5.20 3.85 -5.36
CA GLU A 87 6.37 2.96 -5.28
C GLU A 87 7.18 3.22 -4.00
N LYS A 88 7.79 2.16 -3.47
CA LYS A 88 8.78 2.22 -2.39
C LYS A 88 9.88 1.18 -2.64
N GLU A 89 11.13 1.55 -2.37
CA GLU A 89 12.25 0.62 -2.27
C GLU A 89 12.19 -0.14 -0.93
N LEU A 90 12.36 -1.46 -0.97
CA LEU A 90 12.17 -2.38 0.17
C LEU A 90 13.45 -2.63 0.96
#